data_AF-A0A432K567-F1
#
_entry.id   AF-A0A432K567-F1
#
_cell.length_a   1.000
_cell.length_b   1.000
_cell.length_c   1.000
_cell.angle_alpha   90.00
_cell.angle_beta   90.00
_cell.angle_gamma   90.00
#
_symmetry.space_group_name_H-M   'P 1'
#
loop_
_entity.id
_entity.type
_entity.pdbx_description
1 polymer ?
#
loop_
_entity_poly.entity_id
_entity_poly.type
_entity_poly.pdbx_seq_one_letter_code
_entity_poly.pdbx_strand_id
1 'polypeptide(L)' 'MTSDHRYEREELQLAFRNRGMPLEGLRYDVTPTGMHYLLTHFDIPDVDMNAWKLEVDGLVGKPSTLSLDDIKALPPR' A
#
# COMPACT_ATOMS: atom_id res chain seq x y z
N MET A 1 11.29 17.85 -33.24
CA MET A 1 10.48 18.06 -32.02
C MET A 1 10.25 16.71 -31.39
N THR A 2 11.15 16.27 -30.52
CA THR A 2 10.94 15.07 -29.71
C THR A 2 9.95 15.46 -28.62
N SER A 3 8.73 14.98 -28.74
CA SER A 3 7.74 15.01 -27.66
C SER A 3 8.24 14.07 -26.56
N ASP A 4 9.08 14.61 -25.68
CA ASP A 4 9.55 13.93 -24.48
C ASP A 4 8.40 13.91 -23.47
N HIS A 5 7.49 12.95 -23.64
CA HIS A 5 6.37 12.67 -22.75
C HIS A 5 6.90 12.02 -21.46
N ARG A 6 7.55 12.84 -20.61
CA ARG A 6 8.08 12.36 -19.33
C ARG A 6 6.99 12.03 -18.32
N TYR A 7 5.81 12.65 -18.45
CA TYR A 7 4.63 12.37 -17.63
C TYR A 7 3.34 12.63 -18.41
N GLU A 8 2.30 11.83 -18.15
CA GLU A 8 0.95 12.00 -18.65
C GLU A 8 0.10 12.89 -17.73
N ARG A 9 -0.99 13.47 -18.25
CA ARG A 9 -1.88 14.38 -17.49
C ARG A 9 -2.49 13.70 -16.27
N GLU A 10 -2.84 12.43 -16.43
CA GLU A 10 -3.43 11.58 -15.42
C GLU A 10 -2.44 11.33 -14.26
N GLU A 11 -1.15 11.16 -14.55
CA GLU A 11 -0.09 11.00 -13.54
C GLU A 11 0.07 12.26 -12.68
N LEU A 12 -0.06 13.45 -13.28
CA LEU A 12 -0.02 14.71 -12.53
C LEU A 12 -1.19 14.87 -11.55
N GLN A 13 -2.36 14.28 -11.84
CA GLN A 13 -3.49 14.30 -10.90
C GLN A 13 -3.21 13.40 -9.68
N LEU A 14 -2.49 12.30 -9.88
CA LEU A 14 -2.12 11.37 -8.80
C LEU A 14 -1.14 12.00 -7.79
N ALA A 15 -0.42 13.08 -8.16
CA ALA A 15 0.45 13.82 -7.24
C ALA A 15 -0.29 14.36 -5.99
N PHE A 16 -1.61 14.55 -6.06
CA PHE A 16 -2.45 15.05 -4.96
C PHE A 16 -3.27 13.96 -4.24
N ARG A 17 -2.94 12.67 -4.42
CA ARG A 17 -3.69 11.58 -3.77
C ARG A 17 -3.50 11.49 -2.26
N ASN A 18 -2.46 12.13 -1.73
CA ASN A 18 -2.18 12.19 -0.29
C ASN A 18 -2.88 13.40 0.30
N ARG A 19 -4.12 13.20 0.76
CA ARG A 19 -4.92 14.24 1.42
C ARG A 19 -4.64 14.22 2.92
N GLY A 20 -4.60 15.40 3.53
CA GLY A 20 -4.54 15.53 4.99
C GLY A 20 -5.79 14.98 5.67
N MET A 21 -5.67 14.65 6.96
CA MET A 21 -6.82 14.20 7.76
C MET A 21 -7.66 15.39 8.25
N PRO A 22 -9.01 15.33 8.22
CA PRO A 22 -9.86 16.30 8.90
C PRO A 22 -9.64 16.24 10.42
N LEU A 23 -9.39 17.39 11.07
CA LEU A 23 -9.11 17.43 12.51
C LEU A 23 -10.35 17.06 13.36
N GLU A 24 -11.55 17.24 12.82
CA GLU A 24 -12.82 16.82 13.42
C GLU A 24 -12.85 15.31 13.70
N GLY A 25 -12.08 14.52 12.93
CA GLY A 25 -11.94 13.08 13.11
C GLY A 25 -11.24 12.68 14.40
N LEU A 26 -10.51 13.58 15.06
CA LEU A 26 -9.88 13.34 16.38
C LEU A 26 -10.89 13.11 17.51
N ARG A 27 -12.19 13.29 17.25
CA ARG A 27 -13.27 13.00 18.19
C ARG A 27 -13.60 11.51 18.29
N TYR A 28 -13.17 10.69 17.33
CA TYR A 28 -13.42 9.25 17.33
C TYR A 28 -12.30 8.52 18.09
N ASP A 29 -12.68 7.59 18.97
CA ASP A 29 -11.71 6.74 19.68
C ASP A 29 -10.88 5.88 18.71
N VAL A 30 -11.51 5.45 17.61
CA VAL A 30 -10.87 4.74 16.51
C VAL A 30 -11.21 5.45 15.22
N THR A 31 -10.20 5.93 14.49
CA THR A 31 -10.37 6.61 13.22
C THR A 31 -11.01 5.66 12.20
N PRO A 32 -12.20 5.97 11.65
CA PRO A 32 -12.85 5.15 10.63
C PRO A 32 -11.96 4.95 9.40
N THR A 33 -12.08 3.79 8.73
CA THR A 33 -11.20 3.39 7.60
C THR A 33 -11.13 4.44 6.50
N GLY A 34 -12.25 5.07 6.13
CA GLY A 34 -12.28 6.11 5.09
C GLY A 34 -11.69 7.47 5.51
N MET A 35 -11.34 7.64 6.79
CA MET A 35 -10.72 8.86 7.35
C MET A 35 -9.29 8.60 7.85
N HIS A 36 -8.76 7.39 7.68
CA HIS A 36 -7.37 7.10 8.01
C HIS A 36 -6.45 7.90 7.09
N TYR A 37 -5.39 8.48 7.69
CA TYR A 37 -4.41 9.25 6.95
C TYR A 37 -3.79 8.40 5.83
N LEU A 38 -3.77 8.94 4.61
CA LEU A 38 -3.28 8.25 3.42
C LEU A 38 -1.98 8.87 2.94
N LEU A 39 -0.92 8.06 2.88
CA LEU A 39 0.36 8.42 2.29
C LEU A 39 0.82 7.33 1.32
N THR A 40 0.82 7.67 0.04
CA THR A 40 1.09 6.79 -1.09
C THR A 40 2.18 7.44 -1.94
N HIS A 41 3.38 6.85 -1.93
CA HIS A 41 4.54 7.37 -2.66
C HIS A 41 4.52 6.97 -4.14
N PHE A 42 4.06 5.75 -4.43
CA PHE A 42 4.02 5.15 -5.78
C PHE A 42 2.63 4.64 -6.08
N ASP A 43 2.42 4.09 -7.28
CA ASP A 43 1.10 3.61 -7.67
C ASP A 43 0.59 2.48 -6.80
N ILE A 44 -0.73 2.43 -6.67
CA ILE A 44 -1.41 1.37 -5.94
C ILE A 44 -1.32 0.13 -6.83
N PRO A 45 -0.66 -0.95 -6.39
CA PRO A 45 -0.50 -2.13 -7.21
C PRO A 45 -1.85 -2.85 -7.36
N ASP A 46 -2.14 -3.31 -8.57
CA ASP A 46 -3.14 -4.36 -8.78
C ASP A 46 -2.48 -5.71 -8.46
N VAL A 47 -3.10 -6.47 -7.56
CA VAL A 47 -2.49 -7.68 -6.97
C VAL A 47 -3.45 -8.85 -7.05
N ASP A 48 -3.05 -9.92 -7.75
CA ASP A 48 -3.72 -11.21 -7.66
C ASP A 48 -3.33 -11.90 -6.34
N MET A 49 -4.31 -11.98 -5.44
CA MET A 49 -4.14 -12.56 -4.11
C MET A 49 -3.76 -14.04 -4.14
N ASN A 50 -4.13 -14.78 -5.20
CA ASN A 50 -3.82 -16.20 -5.33
C ASN A 50 -2.38 -16.43 -5.80
N ALA A 51 -1.84 -15.49 -6.59
CA ALA A 51 -0.47 -15.54 -7.10
C ALA A 51 0.54 -14.85 -6.17
N TRP A 52 0.10 -13.94 -5.30
CA TRP A 52 0.95 -13.15 -4.43
C TRP A 52 1.79 -14.00 -3.47
N LYS A 53 3.04 -13.58 -3.25
CA LYS A 53 4.00 -14.22 -2.36
C LYS A 53 4.79 -13.16 -1.57
N LEU A 54 5.03 -13.43 -0.28
CA LEU A 54 5.99 -12.73 0.55
C LEU A 54 7.28 -13.54 0.63
N GLU A 55 8.39 -12.95 0.21
CA GLU A 55 9.71 -13.53 0.37
C GLU A 55 10.38 -12.95 1.64
N VAL A 56 10.83 -13.84 2.51
CA VAL A 56 11.62 -13.52 3.70
C VAL A 56 13.00 -14.13 3.49
N ASP A 57 13.98 -13.27 3.27
CA ASP A 57 15.37 -13.65 2.97
C ASP A 57 16.37 -12.70 3.67
N GLY A 58 17.66 -12.87 3.41
CA GLY A 58 18.75 -12.08 3.99
C GLY A 58 19.37 -12.80 5.19
N LEU A 59 19.63 -12.08 6.28
CA LEU A 59 20.27 -12.63 7.47
C LEU A 59 19.26 -13.36 8.38
N VAL A 60 18.62 -14.40 7.84
CA VAL A 60 17.61 -15.21 8.53
C VAL A 60 18.04 -16.67 8.60
N GLY A 61 17.68 -17.37 9.67
CA GLY A 61 18.07 -18.78 9.86
C GLY A 61 17.44 -19.74 8.85
N LYS A 62 16.25 -19.40 8.33
CA LYS A 62 15.55 -20.17 7.31
C LYS A 62 14.81 -19.21 6.36
N PRO A 63 15.38 -18.92 5.19
CA PRO A 63 14.66 -18.20 4.15
C PRO A 63 13.35 -18.91 3.80
N SER A 64 12.31 -18.15 3.50
CA SER A 64 10.99 -18.71 3.21
C SER A 64 10.17 -17.82 2.29
N THR A 65 9.25 -18.45 1.58
CA THR A 65 8.26 -17.77 0.74
C THR A 65 6.88 -18.16 1.26
N LEU A 66 6.04 -17.17 1.57
CA LEU A 66 4.70 -17.35 2.16
C LEU A 66 3.63 -16.85 1.19
N SER A 67 2.56 -17.62 1.01
CA SER A 67 1.33 -17.12 0.41
C SER A 67 0.52 -16.30 1.41
N LEU A 68 -0.52 -15.61 0.94
CA LEU A 68 -1.45 -14.91 1.82
C LEU A 68 -2.16 -15.88 2.79
N ASP A 69 -2.47 -17.09 2.35
CA ASP A 69 -3.12 -18.11 3.18
C ASP A 69 -2.18 -18.66 4.25
N ASP A 70 -0.90 -18.84 3.93
CA ASP A 70 0.12 -19.23 4.92
C ASP A 70 0.21 -18.20 6.05
N ILE A 71 0.16 -16.89 5.72
CA ILE A 71 0.18 -15.80 6.70
C ILE A 71 -1.08 -15.82 7.57
N LYS A 72 -2.26 -15.98 6.97
CA LYS A 72 -3.54 -16.03 7.70
C LYS A 72 -3.65 -17.23 8.63
N ALA A 73 -2.93 -18.32 8.36
CA ALA A 73 -2.89 -19.50 9.20
C ALA A 73 -1.95 -19.37 10.42
N LEU A 74 -1.12 -18.32 10.49
CA LEU A 74 -0.29 -18.04 11.66
C LEU A 74 -1.16 -17.68 12.87
N PRO A 75 -0.68 -17.94 14.11
CA PRO A 75 -1.40 -17.54 15.31
C PRO A 75 -1.73 -16.04 15.29
N PRO A 76 -3.00 -15.66 15.53
CA PRO A 76 -3.36 -14.26 15.65
C PRO A 76 -2.67 -13.67 16.89
N ARG A 77 -2.37 -12.38 16.83
CA ARG A 77 -1.77 -11.63 17.93
C ARG A 77 -2.81 -10.80 18.67
#